data_AF-A0A7C4ZBF8-F1
#
_entry.id   AF-A0A7C4ZBF8-F1
#
_cell.length_a   1.000
_cell.length_b   1.000
_cell.length_c   1.000
_cell.angle_alpha   90.00
_cell.angle_beta   90.00
_cell.angle_gamma   90.00
#
_symmetry.space_group_name_H-M   'P 1'
#
loop_
_entity.id
_entity.type
_entity.pdbx_description
1 polymer ?
#
loop_
_entity_poly.entity_id
_entity_poly.type
_entity_poly.pdbx_seq_one_letter_code
_entity_poly.pdbx_strand_id
1 'polypeptide(L)'
;MRNPSSAKTAAVILLAVAFVLTGTLAFAQSKRLIPGPSELIFGWNDENLDGWGGNPGPVLNKDKQFITEGAGSAMVDFTGQPTWATNAFTLDLPEPVDWSKYAYVTVDVFTPQESIGEGSGWNELWLDAGGYIGVRGLKIGGWQTLAWALDPNKTTAITRVVIGGNTGAPFAGPLYFDNFRGYPGKAQGMGPLDKLIVGYNDQASIDRLVPTTHGGITVGVKLNKNKDYISEGEGSLEIDVTDIGGWNPNVLQPESVEIANIDPPVDLSKANCVKYDVYIPDGNQPTDWYGVGIRLRGSAGQTLEYYGSALTGWNTLIVPIPDELREALKDVHQVWFLFGSGQQWRGPVYIDAVRYMIEEEVPPAPAVVPGDINGDGKVGIPDATLALQMAVGKLQPTPAQLAAGDINKNGKIDIPDVTVILRAAVGLQKLS
;
A
#
# COMPACT_ATOMS: atom_id res chain seq x y z
N MET A 1 -61.75 -13.81 -13.22
CA MET A 1 -61.78 -15.26 -13.54
C MET A 1 -60.36 -15.79 -13.32
N ARG A 2 -60.04 -16.35 -12.15
CA ARG A 2 -59.87 -17.81 -11.87
C ARG A 2 -59.06 -18.58 -12.95
N ASN A 3 -57.74 -18.74 -12.69
CA ASN A 3 -56.82 -19.92 -12.70
C ASN A 3 -57.23 -21.25 -13.43
N PRO A 4 -56.34 -22.25 -13.72
CA PRO A 4 -54.90 -22.43 -13.36
C PRO A 4 -53.95 -23.20 -14.36
N SER A 5 -52.65 -23.24 -14.01
CA SER A 5 -51.63 -24.32 -14.12
C SER A 5 -51.52 -25.27 -15.34
N SER A 6 -50.30 -25.38 -15.89
CA SER A 6 -49.59 -26.67 -16.01
C SER A 6 -48.08 -26.48 -16.17
N ALA A 7 -47.31 -27.25 -15.42
CA ALA A 7 -45.87 -27.19 -15.31
C ALA A 7 -45.12 -28.07 -16.35
N LYS A 8 -43.80 -27.83 -16.41
CA LYS A 8 -42.71 -28.71 -16.86
C LYS A 8 -42.58 -28.97 -18.37
N THR A 9 -41.48 -28.48 -18.96
CA THR A 9 -40.43 -29.32 -19.56
C THR A 9 -39.16 -28.49 -19.67
N ALA A 10 -38.07 -29.02 -19.11
CA ALA A 10 -36.73 -28.48 -19.17
C ALA A 10 -36.16 -28.56 -20.59
N ALA A 11 -35.51 -27.50 -21.05
CA ALA A 11 -34.52 -27.57 -22.12
C ALA A 11 -33.42 -26.55 -21.77
N VAL A 12 -32.38 -27.07 -21.14
CA VAL A 12 -31.08 -26.41 -20.98
C VAL A 12 -30.50 -26.24 -22.38
N ILE A 13 -30.41 -25.01 -22.87
CA ILE A 13 -29.54 -24.67 -23.99
C ILE A 13 -28.30 -24.02 -23.40
N LEU A 14 -27.26 -24.84 -23.18
CA LEU A 14 -25.89 -24.39 -23.03
C LEU A 14 -25.50 -23.67 -24.33
N LEU A 15 -25.38 -22.36 -24.30
CA LEU A 15 -24.61 -21.63 -25.31
C LEU A 15 -23.25 -21.31 -24.71
N ALA A 16 -22.34 -22.27 -24.80
CA ALA A 16 -20.92 -22.05 -24.56
C ALA A 16 -20.38 -21.17 -25.69
N VAL A 17 -20.24 -19.86 -25.44
CA VAL A 17 -19.40 -19.01 -26.28
C VAL A 17 -17.97 -19.17 -25.76
N ALA A 18 -17.26 -20.11 -26.36
CA ALA A 18 -15.82 -20.25 -26.19
C ALA A 18 -15.13 -19.04 -26.81
N PHE A 19 -14.76 -18.05 -25.98
CA PHE A 19 -13.71 -17.11 -26.36
C PHE A 19 -12.36 -17.82 -26.19
N VAL A 20 -11.81 -18.29 -27.30
CA VAL A 20 -10.41 -18.69 -27.39
C VAL A 20 -9.58 -17.41 -27.37
N LEU A 21 -9.29 -16.90 -26.17
CA LEU A 21 -8.21 -15.95 -25.94
C LEU A 21 -6.90 -16.74 -25.87
N THR A 22 -6.33 -17.07 -27.02
CA THR A 22 -4.90 -17.43 -27.13
C THR A 22 -4.08 -16.15 -27.02
N GLY A 23 -4.05 -15.62 -25.81
CA GLY A 23 -3.11 -14.64 -25.36
C GLY A 23 -3.01 -14.89 -23.87
N THR A 24 -1.88 -15.45 -23.43
CA THR A 24 -1.50 -15.38 -22.03
C THR A 24 -1.49 -13.91 -21.65
N LEU A 25 -2.60 -13.40 -21.13
CA LEU A 25 -2.60 -12.21 -20.29
C LEU A 25 -1.76 -12.62 -19.10
N ALA A 26 -0.46 -12.35 -19.18
CA ALA A 26 0.35 -12.24 -18.00
C ALA A 26 -0.31 -11.11 -17.19
N PHE A 27 -1.16 -11.48 -16.24
CA PHE A 27 -1.63 -10.54 -15.23
C PHE A 27 -0.36 -10.05 -14.54
N ALA A 28 0.09 -8.85 -14.90
CA ALA A 28 1.28 -8.26 -14.32
C ALA A 28 1.07 -8.25 -12.80
N GLN A 29 1.94 -8.95 -12.08
CA GLN A 29 1.97 -8.94 -10.62
C GLN A 29 2.01 -7.47 -10.17
N SER A 30 1.13 -7.06 -9.26
CA SER A 30 1.09 -5.67 -8.81
C SER A 30 2.47 -5.28 -8.28
N LYS A 31 2.98 -4.12 -8.73
CA LYS A 31 4.16 -3.51 -8.11
C LYS A 31 3.87 -3.39 -6.61
N ARG A 32 4.82 -3.82 -5.75
CA ARG A 32 4.63 -3.74 -4.29
C ARG A 32 4.29 -2.30 -3.89
N LEU A 33 3.13 -2.12 -3.28
CA LEU A 33 2.65 -0.78 -2.92
C LEU A 33 3.57 -0.09 -1.91
N ILE A 34 3.97 -0.83 -0.88
CA ILE A 34 4.96 -0.39 0.11
C ILE A 34 6.32 -1.00 -0.29
N PRO A 35 7.32 -0.19 -0.67
CA PRO A 35 8.65 -0.68 -0.99
C PRO A 35 9.43 -1.07 0.28
N GLY A 36 10.50 -1.85 0.09
CA GLY A 36 11.41 -2.24 1.17
C GLY A 36 11.15 -3.64 1.75
N PRO A 37 11.87 -3.98 2.84
CA PRO A 37 11.76 -5.29 3.48
C PRO A 37 10.37 -5.49 4.07
N SER A 38 9.83 -6.70 3.92
CA SER A 38 8.56 -7.12 4.52
C SER A 38 8.63 -8.56 5.00
N GLU A 39 7.75 -8.90 5.93
CA GLU A 39 7.54 -10.25 6.44
C GLU A 39 6.19 -10.76 5.92
N LEU A 40 6.18 -11.98 5.37
CA LEU A 40 4.92 -12.64 5.01
C LEU A 40 4.24 -13.13 6.30
N ILE A 41 3.05 -12.61 6.57
CA ILE A 41 2.23 -13.00 7.71
C ILE A 41 1.33 -14.18 7.30
N PHE A 42 0.62 -14.06 6.17
CA PHE A 42 -0.22 -15.12 5.60
C PHE A 42 -0.11 -15.10 4.06
N GLY A 43 -0.04 -16.27 3.42
CA GLY A 43 0.04 -16.37 1.95
C GLY A 43 -0.49 -17.68 1.39
N TRP A 44 -1.42 -18.36 2.10
CA TRP A 44 -2.13 -19.57 1.65
C TRP A 44 -1.28 -20.63 0.94
N ASN A 45 -0.05 -20.82 1.44
CA ASN A 45 0.90 -21.82 0.93
C ASN A 45 0.72 -23.21 1.54
N ASP A 46 -0.13 -23.32 2.55
CA ASP A 46 -0.41 -24.54 3.31
C ASP A 46 -1.92 -24.84 3.28
N GLU A 47 -2.27 -26.10 3.03
CA GLU A 47 -3.66 -26.58 3.03
C GLU A 47 -4.30 -26.47 4.42
N ASN A 48 -3.50 -26.34 5.50
CA ASN A 48 -4.01 -26.07 6.85
C ASN A 48 -4.59 -24.66 7.03
N LEU A 49 -4.44 -23.78 6.02
CA LEU A 49 -5.05 -22.44 5.98
C LEU A 49 -6.44 -22.44 5.30
N ASP A 50 -6.93 -23.61 4.88
CA ASP A 50 -8.27 -23.83 4.34
C ASP A 50 -9.32 -23.86 5.45
N GLY A 51 -10.45 -23.18 5.26
CA GLY A 51 -11.55 -23.17 6.23
C GLY A 51 -11.25 -22.45 7.55
N TRP A 52 -10.30 -21.50 7.57
CA TRP A 52 -10.21 -20.51 8.66
C TRP A 52 -11.56 -19.76 8.80
N GLY A 53 -11.81 -19.07 9.92
CA GLY A 53 -13.15 -18.59 10.29
C GLY A 53 -13.94 -17.78 9.23
N GLY A 54 -15.22 -17.56 9.50
CA GLY A 54 -16.13 -16.79 8.63
C GLY A 54 -17.36 -17.61 8.24
N ASN A 55 -18.33 -16.98 7.56
CA ASN A 55 -19.51 -17.67 7.06
C ASN A 55 -19.91 -17.18 5.65
N PRO A 56 -19.44 -17.85 4.58
CA PRO A 56 -18.45 -18.95 4.58
C PRO A 56 -17.01 -18.45 4.83
N GLY A 57 -16.14 -19.29 5.39
CA GLY A 57 -14.71 -18.99 5.53
C GLY A 57 -13.94 -19.07 4.19
N PRO A 58 -12.66 -18.64 4.15
CA PRO A 58 -11.81 -18.79 2.98
C PRO A 58 -11.64 -20.24 2.58
N VAL A 59 -11.58 -20.47 1.27
CA VAL A 59 -11.21 -21.75 0.67
C VAL A 59 -9.89 -21.60 -0.07
N LEU A 60 -9.00 -22.58 0.06
CA LEU A 60 -7.74 -22.59 -0.68
C LEU A 60 -8.01 -22.66 -2.20
N ASN A 61 -7.60 -21.61 -2.91
CA ASN A 61 -7.57 -21.57 -4.35
C ASN A 61 -6.19 -21.96 -4.89
N LYS A 62 -6.19 -22.80 -5.93
CA LYS A 62 -4.98 -23.25 -6.66
C LYS A 62 -4.94 -22.77 -8.12
N ASP A 63 -5.91 -21.98 -8.55
CA ASP A 63 -5.88 -21.37 -9.87
C ASP A 63 -4.84 -20.26 -9.93
N LYS A 64 -3.84 -20.44 -10.81
CA LYS A 64 -2.70 -19.55 -10.98
C LYS A 64 -3.08 -18.13 -11.39
N GLN A 65 -4.24 -17.91 -11.99
CA GLN A 65 -4.67 -16.55 -12.33
C GLN A 65 -4.95 -15.70 -11.07
N PHE A 66 -5.27 -16.36 -9.95
CA PHE A 66 -5.57 -15.73 -8.67
C PHE A 66 -4.49 -16.01 -7.61
N ILE A 67 -3.24 -16.24 -8.02
CA ILE A 67 -2.09 -16.38 -7.09
C ILE A 67 -1.04 -15.36 -7.49
N THR A 68 -0.61 -14.49 -6.55
CA THR A 68 0.49 -13.54 -6.82
C THR A 68 1.83 -14.08 -6.35
N GLU A 69 1.88 -14.92 -5.31
CA GLU A 69 3.11 -15.56 -4.83
C GLU A 69 2.80 -16.94 -4.25
N GLY A 70 3.77 -17.85 -4.30
CA GLY A 70 3.63 -19.13 -3.62
C GLY A 70 2.72 -20.14 -4.33
N ALA A 71 2.00 -20.95 -3.55
CA ALA A 71 1.31 -22.15 -4.01
C ALA A 71 -0.23 -22.02 -4.07
N GLY A 72 -0.80 -20.98 -3.47
CA GLY A 72 -2.25 -20.80 -3.39
C GLY A 72 -2.65 -19.42 -2.87
N SER A 73 -3.95 -19.15 -2.89
CA SER A 73 -4.57 -17.92 -2.35
C SER A 73 -5.87 -18.27 -1.62
N ALA A 74 -6.41 -17.33 -0.84
CA ALA A 74 -7.74 -17.49 -0.25
C ALA A 74 -8.83 -17.01 -1.21
N MET A 75 -9.76 -17.89 -1.57
CA MET A 75 -11.04 -17.50 -2.17
C MET A 75 -12.09 -17.35 -1.07
N VAL A 76 -12.70 -16.17 -0.96
CA VAL A 76 -13.83 -15.94 -0.05
C VAL A 76 -15.07 -15.71 -0.88
N ASP A 77 -16.13 -16.48 -0.63
CA ASP A 77 -17.40 -16.31 -1.33
C ASP A 77 -18.25 -15.21 -0.68
N PHE A 78 -18.34 -14.06 -1.35
CA PHE A 78 -19.19 -12.95 -0.93
C PHE A 78 -20.61 -13.04 -1.53
N THR A 79 -20.97 -14.09 -2.28
CA THR A 79 -22.25 -14.17 -2.98
C THR A 79 -23.44 -13.97 -2.05
N GLY A 80 -24.30 -13.01 -2.37
CA GLY A 80 -25.51 -12.71 -1.62
C GLY A 80 -25.29 -11.92 -0.34
N GLN A 81 -24.04 -11.56 -0.02
CA GLN A 81 -23.76 -10.61 1.07
C GLN A 81 -24.40 -9.24 0.74
N PRO A 82 -25.00 -8.57 1.74
CA PRO A 82 -25.61 -7.26 1.53
C PRO A 82 -24.56 -6.22 1.16
N THR A 83 -25.03 -5.03 0.78
CA THR A 83 -24.16 -3.87 0.52
C THR A 83 -23.26 -3.55 1.69
N TRP A 84 -23.62 -3.87 2.94
CA TRP A 84 -22.79 -3.67 4.12
C TRP A 84 -22.50 -5.00 4.81
N ALA A 85 -21.41 -5.66 4.40
CA ALA A 85 -21.05 -7.01 4.84
C ALA A 85 -20.03 -6.95 5.98
N THR A 86 -20.49 -7.15 7.23
CA THR A 86 -19.66 -6.85 8.40
C THR A 86 -18.61 -7.87 8.77
N ASN A 87 -18.84 -9.15 8.44
CA ASN A 87 -17.95 -10.27 8.78
C ASN A 87 -17.87 -11.25 7.60
N ALA A 88 -17.64 -10.73 6.40
CA ALA A 88 -17.59 -11.58 5.21
C ALA A 88 -16.43 -12.59 5.29
N PHE A 89 -15.32 -12.19 5.92
CA PHE A 89 -14.13 -13.02 6.12
C PHE A 89 -13.51 -12.76 7.49
N THR A 90 -13.21 -13.81 8.25
CA THR A 90 -12.53 -13.68 9.54
C THR A 90 -11.38 -14.65 9.68
N LEU A 91 -10.19 -14.16 9.95
CA LEU A 91 -9.03 -14.98 10.30
C LEU A 91 -8.93 -15.06 11.81
N ASP A 92 -9.38 -16.17 12.37
CA ASP A 92 -9.15 -16.49 13.78
C ASP A 92 -7.74 -17.04 13.96
N LEU A 93 -6.93 -16.33 14.75
CA LEU A 93 -5.55 -16.72 15.00
C LEU A 93 -5.53 -17.68 16.21
N PRO A 94 -4.87 -18.85 16.10
CA PRO A 94 -4.88 -19.86 17.17
C PRO A 94 -4.21 -19.34 18.46
N GLU A 95 -3.29 -18.39 18.33
CA GLU A 95 -2.65 -17.66 19.41
C GLU A 95 -2.59 -16.17 19.06
N PRO A 96 -2.59 -15.25 20.04
CA PRO A 96 -2.42 -13.83 19.79
C PRO A 96 -1.11 -13.53 19.04
N VAL A 97 -1.19 -12.65 18.04
CA VAL A 97 -0.03 -12.19 17.27
C VAL A 97 0.22 -10.70 17.52
N ASP A 98 1.49 -10.36 17.73
CA ASP A 98 1.93 -8.98 17.91
C ASP A 98 2.31 -8.37 16.54
N TRP A 99 1.51 -7.40 16.09
CA TRP A 99 1.79 -6.60 14.89
C TRP A 99 2.35 -5.21 15.23
N SER A 100 2.59 -4.87 16.51
CA SER A 100 3.13 -3.56 16.87
C SER A 100 4.56 -3.32 16.36
N LYS A 101 5.23 -4.39 15.90
CA LYS A 101 6.51 -4.32 15.18
C LYS A 101 6.40 -3.77 13.75
N TYR A 102 5.20 -3.74 13.17
CA TYR A 102 4.97 -3.26 11.81
C TYR A 102 4.38 -1.85 11.82
N ALA A 103 4.90 -1.01 10.92
CA ALA A 103 4.26 0.25 10.57
C ALA A 103 3.06 0.04 9.65
N TYR A 104 3.16 -0.92 8.73
CA TYR A 104 2.13 -1.16 7.73
C TYR A 104 1.83 -2.64 7.61
N VAL A 105 0.58 -2.95 7.31
CA VAL A 105 0.17 -4.26 6.79
C VAL A 105 -0.45 -4.08 5.42
N THR A 106 -0.15 -4.99 4.51
CA THR A 106 -0.76 -5.05 3.18
C THR A 106 -1.42 -6.39 2.93
N VAL A 107 -2.34 -6.42 1.97
CA VAL A 107 -2.89 -7.65 1.37
C VAL A 107 -3.09 -7.43 -0.12
N ASP A 108 -2.78 -8.43 -0.93
CA ASP A 108 -3.15 -8.45 -2.34
C ASP A 108 -4.58 -8.96 -2.48
N VAL A 109 -5.39 -8.25 -3.26
CA VAL A 109 -6.79 -8.62 -3.53
C VAL A 109 -7.03 -8.64 -5.03
N PHE A 110 -7.65 -9.71 -5.51
CA PHE A 110 -8.25 -9.75 -6.84
C PHE A 110 -9.76 -9.68 -6.73
N THR A 111 -10.35 -8.73 -7.44
CA THR A 111 -11.79 -8.50 -7.48
C THR A 111 -12.30 -8.81 -8.89
N PRO A 112 -12.91 -9.99 -9.13
CA PRO A 112 -13.56 -10.27 -10.40
C PRO A 112 -14.68 -9.25 -10.67
N GLN A 113 -14.86 -8.89 -11.93
CA GLN A 113 -15.88 -7.89 -12.29
C GLN A 113 -17.29 -8.40 -12.00
N GLU A 114 -17.50 -9.68 -12.23
CA GLU A 114 -18.72 -10.43 -11.95
C GLU A 114 -19.04 -10.58 -10.45
N SER A 115 -18.07 -10.32 -9.58
CA SER A 115 -18.26 -10.43 -8.13
C SER A 115 -18.97 -9.22 -7.51
N ILE A 116 -19.08 -8.13 -8.27
CA ILE A 116 -19.76 -6.90 -7.84
C ILE A 116 -21.10 -6.79 -8.56
N GLY A 117 -22.18 -6.57 -7.78
CA GLY A 117 -23.52 -6.41 -8.33
C GLY A 117 -23.65 -5.24 -9.30
N GLU A 118 -24.55 -5.39 -10.26
CA GLU A 118 -24.87 -4.35 -11.25
C GLU A 118 -25.32 -3.05 -10.54
N GLY A 119 -24.81 -1.90 -11.02
CA GLY A 119 -25.15 -0.58 -10.46
C GLY A 119 -24.35 -0.16 -9.22
N SER A 120 -23.34 -0.93 -8.79
CA SER A 120 -22.44 -0.49 -7.72
C SER A 120 -21.65 0.77 -8.12
N GLY A 121 -21.77 1.84 -7.31
CA GLY A 121 -21.04 3.10 -7.50
C GLY A 121 -19.96 3.38 -6.44
N TRP A 122 -19.90 2.55 -5.39
CA TRP A 122 -18.95 2.66 -4.29
C TRP A 122 -18.51 1.26 -3.91
N ASN A 123 -17.22 1.00 -3.76
CA ASN A 123 -16.71 -0.32 -3.40
C ASN A 123 -15.54 -0.16 -2.44
N GLU A 124 -15.64 -0.78 -1.28
CA GLU A 124 -14.63 -0.71 -0.23
C GLU A 124 -14.50 -2.04 0.51
N LEU A 125 -13.29 -2.29 1.01
CA LEU A 125 -13.00 -3.32 2.00
C LEU A 125 -12.47 -2.66 3.25
N TRP A 126 -12.78 -3.22 4.40
CA TRP A 126 -12.19 -2.80 5.66
C TRP A 126 -11.43 -3.93 6.33
N LEU A 127 -10.44 -3.54 7.12
CA LEU A 127 -9.67 -4.40 8.00
C LEU A 127 -9.98 -4.01 9.44
N ASP A 128 -10.47 -4.96 10.23
CA ASP A 128 -10.45 -4.88 11.71
C ASP A 128 -9.39 -5.83 12.24
N ALA A 129 -8.40 -5.30 12.96
CA ALA A 129 -7.38 -6.09 13.62
C ALA A 129 -7.19 -5.59 15.06
N GLY A 130 -7.86 -6.24 16.02
CA GLY A 130 -7.74 -5.89 17.44
C GLY A 130 -8.32 -4.53 17.82
N GLY A 131 -9.30 -4.01 17.06
CA GLY A 131 -9.90 -2.69 17.29
C GLY A 131 -9.26 -1.55 16.48
N TYR A 132 -8.25 -1.83 15.67
CA TYR A 132 -7.87 -0.96 14.54
C TYR A 132 -8.84 -1.20 13.40
N ILE A 133 -9.52 -0.17 12.90
CA ILE A 133 -10.38 -0.25 11.72
C ILE A 133 -9.79 0.66 10.64
N GLY A 134 -9.54 0.10 9.46
CA GLY A 134 -9.17 0.90 8.29
C GLY A 134 -9.89 0.47 7.03
N VAL A 135 -10.43 1.42 6.27
CA VAL A 135 -11.17 1.16 5.03
C VAL A 135 -10.35 1.53 3.81
N ARG A 136 -10.44 0.75 2.74
CA ARG A 136 -9.77 0.99 1.45
C ARG A 136 -10.72 0.76 0.29
N GLY A 137 -10.60 1.61 -0.73
CA GLY A 137 -11.34 1.45 -1.97
C GLY A 137 -10.97 0.14 -2.68
N LEU A 138 -11.98 -0.52 -3.26
CA LEU A 138 -11.82 -1.74 -4.02
C LEU A 138 -11.89 -1.43 -5.53
N LYS A 139 -10.82 -1.76 -6.25
CA LYS A 139 -10.75 -1.76 -7.71
C LYS A 139 -11.41 -3.03 -8.23
N ILE A 140 -12.17 -2.90 -9.31
CA ILE A 140 -12.89 -3.99 -9.95
C ILE A 140 -12.12 -4.45 -11.19
N GLY A 141 -12.10 -5.76 -11.45
CA GLY A 141 -11.58 -6.35 -12.67
C GLY A 141 -10.06 -6.56 -12.68
N GLY A 142 -9.43 -6.71 -11.51
CA GLY A 142 -7.98 -6.94 -11.45
C GLY A 142 -7.40 -7.07 -10.05
N TRP A 143 -6.09 -7.29 -10.01
CA TRP A 143 -5.28 -7.25 -8.79
C TRP A 143 -5.07 -5.82 -8.30
N GLN A 144 -5.05 -5.68 -6.98
CA GLN A 144 -4.61 -4.49 -6.27
C GLN A 144 -3.96 -4.90 -4.95
N THR A 145 -3.11 -4.04 -4.42
CA THR A 145 -2.60 -4.20 -3.04
C THR A 145 -3.26 -3.15 -2.17
N LEU A 146 -3.90 -3.57 -1.08
CA LEU A 146 -4.42 -2.69 -0.05
C LEU A 146 -3.38 -2.53 1.06
N ALA A 147 -3.24 -1.34 1.64
CA ALA A 147 -2.27 -1.07 2.69
C ALA A 147 -2.85 -0.25 3.84
N TRP A 148 -2.60 -0.67 5.07
CA TRP A 148 -3.03 -0.01 6.29
C TRP A 148 -1.84 0.37 7.16
N ALA A 149 -1.81 1.63 7.59
CA ALA A 149 -0.89 2.09 8.61
C ALA A 149 -1.41 1.68 10.00
N LEU A 150 -0.56 1.01 10.78
CA LEU A 150 -0.94 0.48 12.08
C LEU A 150 -0.64 1.47 13.20
N ASP A 151 -1.53 1.52 14.20
CA ASP A 151 -1.25 2.09 15.51
C ASP A 151 -0.60 0.99 16.38
N PRO A 152 0.69 1.13 16.75
CA PRO A 152 1.38 0.10 17.52
C PRO A 152 0.72 -0.15 18.89
N ASN A 153 -0.01 0.82 19.45
CA ASN A 153 -0.68 0.66 20.74
C ASN A 153 -1.97 -0.18 20.65
N LYS A 154 -2.54 -0.32 19.44
CA LYS A 154 -3.78 -1.06 19.18
C LYS A 154 -3.53 -2.45 18.59
N THR A 155 -2.28 -2.80 18.29
CA THR A 155 -1.93 -3.97 17.45
C THR A 155 -1.01 -4.97 18.15
N THR A 156 -0.92 -4.95 19.48
CA THR A 156 -0.01 -5.80 20.28
C THR A 156 -0.50 -7.23 20.56
N ALA A 157 -1.80 -7.49 20.44
CA ALA A 157 -2.41 -8.78 20.80
C ALA A 157 -3.59 -9.11 19.88
N ILE A 158 -3.33 -9.19 18.58
CA ILE A 158 -4.36 -9.48 17.59
C ILE A 158 -4.71 -10.96 17.66
N THR A 159 -5.97 -11.25 17.93
CA THR A 159 -6.52 -12.63 17.96
C THR A 159 -7.41 -12.93 16.78
N ARG A 160 -7.87 -11.89 16.09
CA ARG A 160 -8.75 -11.98 14.93
C ARG A 160 -8.47 -10.85 13.97
N VAL A 161 -8.45 -11.17 12.68
CA VAL A 161 -8.54 -10.20 11.59
C VAL A 161 -9.89 -10.36 10.92
N VAL A 162 -10.67 -9.28 10.82
CA VAL A 162 -11.94 -9.26 10.09
C VAL A 162 -11.77 -8.46 8.82
N ILE A 163 -12.16 -9.04 7.70
CA ILE A 163 -12.37 -8.33 6.45
C ILE A 163 -13.88 -8.26 6.21
N GLY A 164 -14.39 -7.04 6.17
CA GLY A 164 -15.72 -6.76 5.67
C GLY A 164 -15.62 -5.85 4.46
N GLY A 165 -16.77 -5.49 3.92
CA GLY A 165 -16.80 -4.63 2.76
C GLY A 165 -18.14 -3.96 2.60
N ASN A 166 -18.11 -2.88 1.84
CA ASN A 166 -19.31 -2.23 1.38
C ASN A 166 -19.26 -1.91 -0.10
N THR A 167 -20.33 -2.29 -0.77
CA THR A 167 -20.51 -2.11 -2.20
C THR A 167 -21.88 -1.50 -2.45
N GLY A 168 -21.99 -0.60 -3.42
CA GLY A 168 -23.25 0.09 -3.73
C GLY A 168 -24.39 -0.84 -4.19
N ALA A 169 -24.09 -2.13 -4.40
CA ALA A 169 -25.02 -3.22 -4.71
C ALA A 169 -24.55 -4.51 -4.03
N PRO A 170 -25.44 -5.48 -3.73
CA PRO A 170 -25.03 -6.76 -3.15
C PRO A 170 -23.89 -7.44 -3.93
N PHE A 171 -23.03 -8.14 -3.21
CA PHE A 171 -21.98 -8.94 -3.83
C PHE A 171 -22.56 -10.13 -4.60
N ALA A 172 -21.95 -10.45 -5.74
CA ALA A 172 -22.45 -11.44 -6.69
C ALA A 172 -21.49 -12.62 -6.92
N GLY A 173 -20.31 -12.61 -6.28
CA GLY A 173 -19.30 -13.64 -6.48
C GLY A 173 -18.13 -13.54 -5.50
N PRO A 174 -17.09 -14.36 -5.69
CA PRO A 174 -15.96 -14.45 -4.76
C PRO A 174 -14.94 -13.33 -4.92
N LEU A 175 -14.19 -13.06 -3.87
CA LEU A 175 -12.96 -12.27 -3.89
C LEU A 175 -11.77 -13.16 -3.57
N TYR A 176 -10.59 -12.83 -4.11
CA TYR A 176 -9.37 -13.59 -3.83
C TYR A 176 -8.37 -12.73 -3.07
N PHE A 177 -7.78 -13.29 -2.02
CA PHE A 177 -6.84 -12.63 -1.14
C PHE A 177 -5.53 -13.41 -1.12
N ASP A 178 -4.42 -12.70 -1.20
CA ASP A 178 -3.08 -13.28 -1.13
C ASP A 178 -2.12 -12.34 -0.37
N ASN A 179 -1.02 -12.89 0.13
CA ASN A 179 0.13 -12.14 0.65
C ASN A 179 -0.19 -11.03 1.68
N PHE A 180 -0.73 -11.40 2.83
CA PHE A 180 -0.70 -10.51 3.98
C PHE A 180 0.75 -10.29 4.41
N ARG A 181 1.22 -9.05 4.34
CA ARG A 181 2.61 -8.70 4.62
C ARG A 181 2.71 -7.59 5.65
N GLY A 182 3.60 -7.75 6.61
CA GLY A 182 3.97 -6.75 7.59
C GLY A 182 5.24 -6.02 7.18
N TYR A 183 5.24 -4.69 7.29
CA TYR A 183 6.37 -3.83 6.95
C TYR A 183 6.87 -3.14 8.22
N PRO A 184 8.12 -3.36 8.64
CA PRO A 184 8.67 -2.70 9.82
C PRO A 184 8.86 -1.20 9.57
N GLY A 185 8.95 -0.43 10.66
CA GLY A 185 9.31 0.98 10.62
C GLY A 185 8.34 1.86 11.41
N LYS A 186 8.18 3.10 10.97
CA LYS A 186 7.25 4.07 11.53
C LYS A 186 6.21 4.47 10.48
N ALA A 187 4.93 4.43 10.84
CA ALA A 187 3.86 4.86 9.95
C ALA A 187 3.83 6.39 9.82
N GLN A 188 3.74 7.07 10.96
CA GLN A 188 3.63 8.53 11.08
C GLN A 188 4.98 9.24 10.93
N GLY A 189 4.99 10.37 10.23
CA GLY A 189 6.16 11.17 9.89
C GLY A 189 6.96 10.56 8.73
N MET A 190 8.18 11.07 8.52
CA MET A 190 9.04 10.61 7.44
C MET A 190 9.69 9.26 7.76
N GLY A 191 9.48 8.27 6.89
CA GLY A 191 10.23 7.03 6.84
C GLY A 191 11.48 7.12 5.96
N PRO A 192 12.37 6.11 6.00
CA PRO A 192 13.63 6.12 5.26
C PRO A 192 13.47 6.09 3.73
N LEU A 193 12.34 5.56 3.22
CA LEU A 193 12.02 5.53 1.79
C LEU A 193 11.06 6.66 1.36
N ASP A 194 10.67 7.51 2.30
CA ASP A 194 9.76 8.62 2.03
C ASP A 194 10.50 9.81 1.46
N LYS A 195 9.87 10.44 0.48
CA LYS A 195 10.28 11.74 -0.07
C LYS A 195 9.15 12.73 0.14
N LEU A 196 9.48 13.89 0.68
CA LEU A 196 8.49 14.91 1.00
C LEU A 196 7.94 15.53 -0.30
N ILE A 197 6.61 15.69 -0.37
CA ILE A 197 5.94 16.50 -1.38
C ILE A 197 5.77 17.92 -0.82
N VAL A 198 5.14 18.01 0.35
CA VAL A 198 4.96 19.27 1.07
C VAL A 198 4.89 19.01 2.58
N GLY A 199 5.58 19.84 3.33
CA GLY A 199 5.45 19.95 4.79
C GLY A 199 4.99 21.36 5.15
N TYR A 200 4.11 21.47 6.13
CA TYR A 200 3.47 22.75 6.49
C TYR A 200 4.22 23.43 7.64
N ASN A 201 5.49 23.76 7.39
CA ASN A 201 6.44 24.15 8.45
C ASN A 201 6.45 25.66 8.74
N ASP A 202 5.99 26.49 7.82
CA ASP A 202 6.07 27.94 7.90
C ASP A 202 4.84 28.62 7.27
N GLN A 203 4.72 29.93 7.48
CA GLN A 203 3.58 30.69 6.97
C GLN A 203 3.52 30.71 5.44
N ALA A 204 4.68 30.69 4.75
CA ALA A 204 4.72 30.68 3.31
C ALA A 204 4.10 29.41 2.71
N SER A 205 4.23 28.26 3.39
CA SER A 205 3.55 27.02 3.00
C SER A 205 2.02 27.11 3.11
N ILE A 206 1.50 27.92 4.03
CA ILE A 206 0.07 28.16 4.22
C ILE A 206 -0.46 29.21 3.25
N ASP A 207 0.29 30.29 3.03
CA ASP A 207 -0.11 31.41 2.16
C ASP A 207 -0.28 30.98 0.70
N ARG A 208 0.28 29.84 0.30
CA ARG A 208 0.10 29.20 -1.02
C ARG A 208 -1.23 28.48 -1.18
N LEU A 209 -1.95 28.19 -0.08
CA LEU A 209 -3.21 27.44 -0.10
C LEU A 209 -4.38 28.39 -0.41
N VAL A 210 -5.37 27.89 -1.14
CA VAL A 210 -6.54 28.67 -1.56
C VAL A 210 -7.79 28.13 -0.85
N PRO A 211 -8.30 28.78 0.21
CA PRO A 211 -9.49 28.33 0.90
C PRO A 211 -10.72 28.26 -0.02
N THR A 212 -11.51 27.21 0.13
CA THR A 212 -12.75 27.00 -0.63
C THR A 212 -13.98 27.32 0.21
N THR A 213 -15.09 27.68 -0.44
CA THR A 213 -16.38 27.91 0.23
C THR A 213 -17.38 26.83 -0.12
N HIS A 214 -18.00 26.22 0.90
CA HIS A 214 -19.05 25.19 0.77
C HIS A 214 -20.29 25.61 1.54
N GLY A 215 -21.45 25.66 0.89
CA GLY A 215 -22.70 26.02 1.58
C GLY A 215 -22.68 27.40 2.26
N GLY A 216 -21.82 28.33 1.79
CA GLY A 216 -21.61 29.64 2.40
C GLY A 216 -20.57 29.68 3.53
N ILE A 217 -19.95 28.55 3.85
CA ILE A 217 -18.88 28.43 4.85
C ILE A 217 -17.54 28.39 4.14
N THR A 218 -16.68 29.38 4.38
CA THR A 218 -15.29 29.37 3.90
C THR A 218 -14.42 28.61 4.88
N VAL A 219 -13.66 27.63 4.38
CA VAL A 219 -12.72 26.84 5.19
C VAL A 219 -11.67 27.74 5.84
N GLY A 220 -11.45 27.58 7.14
CA GLY A 220 -10.34 28.22 7.84
C GLY A 220 -9.04 27.45 7.64
N VAL A 221 -7.92 28.16 7.47
CA VAL A 221 -6.60 27.56 7.21
C VAL A 221 -5.56 28.30 8.02
N LYS A 222 -4.76 27.59 8.80
CA LYS A 222 -3.66 28.21 9.56
C LYS A 222 -2.47 27.28 9.79
N LEU A 223 -1.33 27.89 10.05
CA LEU A 223 -0.14 27.20 10.53
C LEU A 223 -0.38 26.77 11.99
N ASN A 224 -0.35 25.47 12.25
CA ASN A 224 -0.33 24.93 13.61
C ASN A 224 1.12 24.79 14.10
N LYS A 225 1.32 25.14 15.38
CA LYS A 225 2.60 25.00 16.11
C LYS A 225 2.47 24.14 17.37
N ASN A 226 1.29 23.58 17.66
CA ASN A 226 1.14 22.62 18.74
C ASN A 226 1.76 21.28 18.34
N LYS A 227 2.76 20.84 19.12
CA LYS A 227 3.52 19.60 18.88
C LYS A 227 2.67 18.34 18.93
N ASP A 228 1.53 18.36 19.63
CA ASP A 228 0.61 17.21 19.68
C ASP A 228 0.03 16.87 18.30
N TYR A 229 0.01 17.85 17.38
CA TYR A 229 -0.56 17.74 16.03
C TYR A 229 0.50 17.90 14.93
N ILE A 230 1.78 17.71 15.25
CA ILE A 230 2.90 17.76 14.28
C ILE A 230 3.51 16.36 14.20
N SER A 231 3.55 15.81 12.99
CA SER A 231 4.12 14.48 12.71
C SER A 231 5.57 14.55 12.24
N GLU A 232 5.94 15.66 11.58
CA GLU A 232 7.23 15.91 10.96
C GLU A 232 7.55 17.40 10.99
N GLY A 233 8.83 17.76 11.14
CA GLY A 233 9.26 19.15 11.03
C GLY A 233 8.79 20.07 12.17
N GLU A 234 8.45 21.30 11.82
CA GLU A 234 8.24 22.42 12.75
C GLU A 234 6.78 22.89 12.82
N GLY A 235 5.89 22.35 11.99
CA GLY A 235 4.49 22.80 11.93
C GLY A 235 3.60 21.82 11.18
N SER A 236 2.30 22.02 11.28
CA SER A 236 1.30 21.28 10.50
C SER A 236 0.21 22.21 9.99
N LEU A 237 -0.57 21.72 9.03
CA LEU A 237 -1.72 22.43 8.48
C LEU A 237 -2.94 22.18 9.37
N GLU A 238 -3.50 23.22 9.97
CA GLU A 238 -4.85 23.15 10.56
C GLU A 238 -5.88 23.61 9.54
N ILE A 239 -6.88 22.76 9.31
CA ILE A 239 -8.01 23.01 8.41
C ILE A 239 -9.28 23.03 9.27
N ASP A 240 -9.89 24.20 9.42
CA ASP A 240 -11.16 24.36 10.10
C ASP A 240 -12.31 24.03 9.12
N VAL A 241 -12.84 22.82 9.28
CA VAL A 241 -13.96 22.28 8.51
C VAL A 241 -15.26 22.28 9.31
N THR A 242 -15.34 23.01 10.42
CA THR A 242 -16.55 23.10 11.26
C THR A 242 -17.77 23.46 10.41
N ASP A 243 -18.89 22.79 10.66
CA ASP A 243 -20.17 22.94 9.96
C ASP A 243 -20.18 22.56 8.46
N ILE A 244 -19.04 22.12 7.91
CA ILE A 244 -18.97 21.55 6.56
C ILE A 244 -19.51 20.12 6.59
N GLY A 245 -20.27 19.73 5.57
CA GLY A 245 -20.70 18.35 5.37
C GLY A 245 -21.13 18.09 3.93
N GLY A 246 -21.48 16.85 3.63
CA GLY A 246 -21.93 16.43 2.30
C GLY A 246 -20.90 15.61 1.53
N TRP A 247 -21.25 15.29 0.28
CA TRP A 247 -20.46 14.39 -0.55
C TRP A 247 -19.23 15.11 -1.14
N ASN A 248 -18.05 14.73 -0.66
CA ASN A 248 -16.75 15.11 -1.21
C ASN A 248 -16.52 16.61 -1.46
N PRO A 249 -16.78 17.50 -0.48
CA PRO A 249 -16.41 18.91 -0.61
C PRO A 249 -14.88 19.01 -0.78
N ASN A 250 -14.46 19.56 -1.92
CA ASN A 250 -13.05 19.86 -2.16
C ASN A 250 -12.63 21.00 -1.25
N VAL A 251 -11.70 20.74 -0.35
CA VAL A 251 -11.16 21.73 0.58
C VAL A 251 -9.75 22.11 0.13
N LEU A 252 -9.51 23.40 -0.03
CA LEU A 252 -8.24 23.97 -0.50
C LEU A 252 -7.93 23.78 -1.99
N GLN A 253 -8.95 23.56 -2.81
CA GLN A 253 -8.78 23.43 -4.25
C GLN A 253 -8.49 24.81 -4.88
N PRO A 254 -7.35 25.00 -5.56
CA PRO A 254 -7.09 26.23 -6.30
C PRO A 254 -8.10 26.43 -7.43
N GLU A 255 -8.56 27.69 -7.62
CA GLU A 255 -9.55 28.06 -8.63
C GLU A 255 -9.05 27.89 -10.08
N SER A 256 -7.72 27.98 -10.28
CA SER A 256 -7.05 27.82 -11.56
C SER A 256 -5.96 26.76 -11.49
N VAL A 257 -5.70 26.08 -12.62
CA VAL A 257 -4.56 25.17 -12.79
C VAL A 257 -3.21 25.88 -12.71
N GLU A 258 -3.17 27.19 -12.92
CA GLU A 258 -1.92 27.99 -12.91
C GLU A 258 -1.40 28.29 -11.49
N ILE A 259 -2.25 28.16 -10.47
CA ILE A 259 -1.89 28.47 -9.08
C ILE A 259 -1.18 27.26 -8.46
N ALA A 260 0.14 27.26 -8.43
CA ALA A 260 0.90 26.22 -7.74
C ALA A 260 0.84 26.43 -6.21
N ASN A 261 0.56 25.36 -5.47
CA ASN A 261 0.70 25.33 -4.01
C ASN A 261 1.73 24.29 -3.52
N ILE A 262 2.35 23.58 -4.46
CA ILE A 262 3.59 22.82 -4.30
C ILE A 262 4.66 23.50 -5.15
N ASP A 263 5.75 23.91 -4.54
CA ASP A 263 6.88 24.54 -5.23
C ASP A 263 8.19 24.17 -4.52
N PRO A 264 9.16 23.55 -5.24
CA PRO A 264 9.09 23.19 -6.66
C PRO A 264 8.12 22.03 -6.96
N PRO A 265 7.58 21.90 -8.20
CA PRO A 265 6.78 20.75 -8.59
C PRO A 265 7.50 19.41 -8.40
N VAL A 266 6.75 18.34 -8.13
CA VAL A 266 7.28 17.02 -7.81
C VAL A 266 6.90 16.00 -8.88
N ASP A 267 7.88 15.24 -9.37
CA ASP A 267 7.65 14.10 -10.26
C ASP A 267 7.28 12.86 -9.45
N LEU A 268 6.02 12.45 -9.55
CA LEU A 268 5.49 11.23 -8.92
C LEU A 268 5.28 10.09 -9.93
N SER A 269 5.72 10.24 -11.18
CA SER A 269 5.53 9.21 -12.22
C SER A 269 6.16 7.88 -11.85
N LYS A 270 7.20 7.84 -11.00
CA LYS A 270 7.80 6.59 -10.50
C LYS A 270 7.35 6.16 -9.10
N ALA A 271 6.56 6.99 -8.41
CA ALA A 271 6.18 6.74 -7.01
C ALA A 271 5.19 5.58 -6.87
N ASN A 272 5.36 4.71 -5.87
CA ASN A 272 4.47 3.59 -5.64
C ASN A 272 3.14 4.07 -5.02
N CYS A 273 3.23 5.00 -4.08
CA CYS A 273 2.07 5.62 -3.44
C CYS A 273 2.42 7.00 -2.86
N VAL A 274 1.38 7.74 -2.52
CA VAL A 274 1.41 8.95 -1.71
C VAL A 274 0.95 8.60 -0.29
N LYS A 275 1.49 9.29 0.70
CA LYS A 275 1.08 9.21 2.10
C LYS A 275 0.90 10.60 2.66
N TYR A 276 0.03 10.72 3.66
CA TYR A 276 -0.08 11.93 4.46
C TYR A 276 -0.59 11.56 5.84
N ASP A 277 -0.16 12.30 6.84
CA ASP A 277 -0.61 12.10 8.21
C ASP A 277 -1.77 13.04 8.49
N VAL A 278 -2.80 12.50 9.13
CA VAL A 278 -3.98 13.22 9.54
C VAL A 278 -4.21 12.99 11.02
N TYR A 279 -4.49 14.07 11.75
CA TYR A 279 -4.95 14.01 13.12
C TYR A 279 -6.33 14.63 13.23
N ILE A 280 -7.28 13.84 13.72
CA ILE A 280 -8.65 14.31 14.01
C ILE A 280 -8.84 14.27 15.52
N PRO A 281 -8.94 15.44 16.19
CA PRO A 281 -9.20 15.49 17.62
C PRO A 281 -10.53 14.80 17.98
N ASP A 282 -10.55 14.13 19.13
CA ASP A 282 -11.76 13.47 19.61
C ASP A 282 -12.92 14.46 19.77
N GLY A 283 -14.02 14.19 19.08
CA GLY A 283 -15.22 15.01 19.08
C GLY A 283 -15.35 15.93 17.87
N ASN A 284 -14.29 16.11 17.07
CA ASN A 284 -14.33 16.93 15.85
C ASN A 284 -14.93 16.18 14.64
N GLN A 285 -14.94 14.85 14.67
CA GLN A 285 -15.51 14.02 13.64
C GLN A 285 -17.06 14.03 13.64
N PRO A 286 -17.70 13.86 12.47
CA PRO A 286 -19.13 13.55 12.37
C PRO A 286 -19.51 12.27 13.13
N THR A 287 -20.77 12.17 13.56
CA THR A 287 -21.29 10.97 14.26
C THR A 287 -21.74 9.84 13.33
N ASP A 288 -21.81 10.11 12.03
CA ASP A 288 -22.09 9.12 11.00
C ASP A 288 -20.85 8.87 10.14
N TRP A 289 -21.02 8.43 8.90
CA TRP A 289 -19.87 8.23 8.00
C TRP A 289 -19.17 9.54 7.69
N TYR A 290 -17.83 9.49 7.70
CA TYR A 290 -16.96 10.59 7.31
C TYR A 290 -15.67 10.04 6.70
N GLY A 291 -14.94 10.86 5.95
CA GLY A 291 -13.67 10.47 5.33
C GLY A 291 -12.82 11.69 4.95
N VAL A 292 -11.51 11.47 4.88
CA VAL A 292 -10.53 12.47 4.47
C VAL A 292 -9.79 11.94 3.25
N GLY A 293 -9.82 12.69 2.15
CA GLY A 293 -9.13 12.36 0.91
C GLY A 293 -8.08 13.41 0.54
N ILE A 294 -7.26 13.07 -0.46
CA ILE A 294 -6.26 13.96 -1.05
C ILE A 294 -6.40 13.92 -2.57
N ARG A 295 -6.13 15.05 -3.22
CA ARG A 295 -5.94 15.11 -4.67
C ARG A 295 -4.64 15.81 -4.99
N LEU A 296 -4.01 15.32 -6.05
CA LEU A 296 -2.80 15.85 -6.62
C LEU A 296 -3.05 16.21 -8.07
N ARG A 297 -2.50 17.33 -8.53
CA ARG A 297 -2.59 17.75 -9.93
C ARG A 297 -1.21 18.07 -10.50
N GLY A 298 -0.93 17.47 -11.64
CA GLY A 298 0.12 17.90 -12.58
C GLY A 298 -0.51 18.53 -13.83
N SER A 299 0.31 18.93 -14.79
CA SER A 299 -0.19 19.68 -15.97
C SER A 299 -1.04 18.82 -16.90
N ALA A 300 -0.81 17.51 -16.93
CA ALA A 300 -1.55 16.59 -17.79
C ALA A 300 -2.83 16.03 -17.15
N GLY A 301 -3.11 16.35 -15.88
CA GLY A 301 -4.34 15.91 -15.21
C GLY A 301 -4.24 15.91 -13.69
N GLN A 302 -5.29 15.41 -13.04
CA GLN A 302 -5.36 15.28 -11.58
C GLN A 302 -5.72 13.84 -11.20
N THR A 303 -5.25 13.41 -10.03
CA THR A 303 -5.72 12.17 -9.41
C THR A 303 -7.05 12.38 -8.68
N LEU A 304 -7.71 11.27 -8.41
CA LEU A 304 -8.78 11.16 -7.42
C LEU A 304 -8.55 9.89 -6.63
N GLU A 305 -8.19 10.02 -5.36
CA GLU A 305 -8.37 8.91 -4.43
C GLU A 305 -8.95 9.38 -3.11
N TYR A 306 -9.83 8.54 -2.58
CA TYR A 306 -10.70 8.86 -1.47
C TYR A 306 -10.65 7.71 -0.47
N TYR A 307 -10.56 8.04 0.82
CA TYR A 307 -10.55 7.05 1.89
C TYR A 307 -11.61 7.39 2.94
N GLY A 308 -12.52 6.44 3.19
CA GLY A 308 -13.59 6.53 4.18
C GLY A 308 -13.22 6.00 5.57
N SER A 309 -13.86 6.58 6.59
CA SER A 309 -14.16 6.18 7.98
C SER A 309 -13.11 5.54 8.93
N ALA A 310 -13.27 5.89 10.22
CA ALA A 310 -12.51 5.47 11.43
C ALA A 310 -11.21 6.24 11.76
N LEU A 311 -11.13 7.52 11.39
CA LEU A 311 -9.89 8.32 11.46
C LEU A 311 -9.73 9.20 12.72
N THR A 312 -10.19 8.82 13.91
CA THR A 312 -9.89 9.63 15.12
C THR A 312 -8.44 9.46 15.57
N GLY A 313 -7.89 10.50 16.20
CA GLY A 313 -6.47 10.55 16.55
C GLY A 313 -5.57 10.54 15.32
N TRP A 314 -4.34 10.05 15.49
CA TRP A 314 -3.34 9.98 14.42
C TRP A 314 -3.62 8.83 13.46
N ASN A 315 -3.60 9.15 12.17
CA ASN A 315 -3.72 8.19 11.08
C ASN A 315 -2.73 8.56 9.97
N THR A 316 -2.18 7.55 9.30
CA THR A 316 -1.43 7.73 8.05
C THR A 316 -2.24 7.12 6.93
N LEU A 317 -2.66 7.96 5.99
CA LEU A 317 -3.40 7.52 4.81
C LEU A 317 -2.42 7.20 3.69
N ILE A 318 -2.70 6.13 2.94
CA ILE A 318 -1.83 5.58 1.90
C ILE A 318 -2.64 5.49 0.62
N VAL A 319 -2.13 6.13 -0.42
CA VAL A 319 -2.82 6.45 -1.67
C VAL A 319 -2.02 5.84 -2.82
N PRO A 320 -2.36 4.64 -3.33
CA PRO A 320 -1.71 4.07 -4.50
C PRO A 320 -1.69 5.04 -5.68
N ILE A 321 -0.65 4.96 -6.49
CA ILE A 321 -0.59 5.67 -7.77
C ILE A 321 -0.88 4.65 -8.89
N PRO A 322 -2.07 4.71 -9.52
CA PRO A 322 -2.39 3.86 -10.66
C PRO A 322 -1.46 4.14 -11.85
N ASP A 323 -1.16 3.11 -12.63
CA ASP A 323 -0.25 3.22 -13.77
C ASP A 323 -0.78 4.15 -14.87
N GLU A 324 -2.10 4.22 -15.01
CA GLU A 324 -2.77 5.13 -15.94
C GLU A 324 -2.59 6.62 -15.58
N LEU A 325 -2.23 6.96 -14.34
CA LEU A 325 -2.05 8.35 -13.88
C LEU A 325 -0.58 8.80 -13.90
N ARG A 326 0.35 7.92 -14.24
CA ARG A 326 1.81 8.17 -14.20
C ARG A 326 2.22 9.40 -15.01
N GLU A 327 1.65 9.54 -16.21
CA GLU A 327 1.91 10.67 -17.11
C GLU A 327 1.33 11.99 -16.58
N ALA A 328 0.15 11.95 -15.96
CA ALA A 328 -0.49 13.11 -15.35
C ALA A 328 0.24 13.65 -14.11
N LEU A 329 1.17 12.85 -13.55
CA LEU A 329 1.84 13.10 -12.28
C LEU A 329 3.35 13.37 -12.41
N LYS A 330 3.83 13.74 -13.60
CA LYS A 330 5.25 14.08 -13.82
C LYS A 330 5.67 15.43 -13.22
N ASP A 331 4.70 16.30 -12.96
CA ASP A 331 4.94 17.68 -12.56
C ASP A 331 3.86 18.17 -11.56
N VAL A 332 3.66 17.40 -10.50
CA VAL A 332 2.65 17.69 -9.49
C VAL A 332 2.96 19.02 -8.81
N HIS A 333 2.06 19.99 -8.99
CA HIS A 333 2.21 21.37 -8.51
C HIS A 333 1.02 21.84 -7.67
N GLN A 334 -0.04 21.03 -7.56
CA GLN A 334 -1.15 21.29 -6.64
C GLN A 334 -1.48 20.08 -5.76
N VAL A 335 -1.83 20.36 -4.51
CA VAL A 335 -2.46 19.44 -3.55
C VAL A 335 -3.67 20.10 -2.91
N TRP A 336 -4.73 19.32 -2.70
CA TRP A 336 -5.86 19.71 -1.87
C TRP A 336 -6.52 18.48 -1.23
N PHE A 337 -7.46 18.72 -0.34
CA PHE A 337 -8.06 17.68 0.49
C PHE A 337 -9.56 17.57 0.25
N LEU A 338 -10.17 16.47 0.69
CA LEU A 338 -11.60 16.24 0.60
C LEU A 338 -12.11 15.80 1.95
N PHE A 339 -13.25 16.36 2.37
CA PHE A 339 -13.85 16.07 3.68
C PHE A 339 -15.29 15.59 3.49
N GLY A 340 -15.46 14.35 3.04
CA GLY A 340 -16.79 13.78 2.84
C GLY A 340 -17.42 13.38 4.16
N SER A 341 -18.71 13.65 4.34
CA SER A 341 -19.47 13.20 5.51
C SER A 341 -20.98 13.24 5.30
N GLY A 342 -21.71 12.41 6.05
CA GLY A 342 -23.18 12.48 6.05
C GLY A 342 -23.74 13.56 6.99
N GLN A 343 -23.06 13.83 8.12
CA GLN A 343 -23.30 14.96 9.03
C GLN A 343 -22.17 15.99 8.98
N GLN A 344 -22.43 17.15 9.58
CA GLN A 344 -21.44 18.21 9.69
C GLN A 344 -20.25 17.81 10.58
N TRP A 345 -19.06 18.23 10.16
CA TRP A 345 -17.86 18.23 10.99
C TRP A 345 -17.99 19.24 12.13
N ARG A 346 -17.29 18.98 13.24
CA ARG A 346 -17.49 19.71 14.51
C ARG A 346 -16.28 20.51 14.97
N GLY A 347 -15.20 20.48 14.19
CA GLY A 347 -13.96 21.15 14.56
C GLY A 347 -12.86 20.97 13.52
N PRO A 348 -11.66 21.48 13.80
CA PRO A 348 -10.53 21.41 12.90
C PRO A 348 -9.97 19.99 12.74
N VAL A 349 -9.33 19.77 11.60
CA VAL A 349 -8.51 18.59 11.29
C VAL A 349 -7.08 19.06 10.97
N TYR A 350 -6.09 18.28 11.38
CA TYR A 350 -4.68 18.59 11.15
C TYR A 350 -4.10 17.65 10.11
N ILE A 351 -3.35 18.19 9.15
CA ILE A 351 -2.66 17.42 8.11
C ILE A 351 -1.18 17.78 8.09
N ASP A 352 -0.35 16.77 7.90
CA ASP A 352 1.10 16.94 7.86
C ASP A 352 1.79 15.85 7.02
N ALA A 353 3.08 16.05 6.72
CA ALA A 353 3.97 15.12 6.06
C ALA A 353 3.39 14.50 4.77
N VAL A 354 2.86 15.33 3.85
CA VAL A 354 2.44 14.85 2.54
C VAL A 354 3.68 14.40 1.78
N ARG A 355 3.80 13.10 1.51
CA ARG A 355 5.01 12.44 1.06
C ARG A 355 4.69 11.34 0.07
N TYR A 356 5.69 10.82 -0.62
CA TYR A 356 5.55 9.67 -1.49
C TYR A 356 6.64 8.65 -1.21
N MET A 357 6.33 7.39 -1.50
CA MET A 357 7.31 6.33 -1.53
C MET A 357 7.65 6.00 -2.97
N ILE A 358 8.93 5.83 -3.21
CA ILE A 358 9.44 5.26 -4.45
C ILE A 358 10.26 4.05 -4.06
N GLU A 359 10.04 2.94 -4.76
CA GLU A 359 11.01 1.85 -4.72
C GLU A 359 12.32 2.40 -5.28
N GLU A 360 13.33 2.60 -4.42
CA GLU A 360 14.65 2.93 -4.91
C GLU A 360 15.06 1.78 -5.83
N GLU A 361 15.25 2.10 -7.13
CA GLU A 361 16.00 1.22 -8.02
C GLU A 361 17.35 1.06 -7.33
N VAL A 362 17.55 -0.07 -6.63
CA VAL A 362 18.87 -0.43 -6.12
C VAL A 362 19.76 -0.34 -7.35
N PRO A 363 20.69 0.64 -7.43
CA PRO A 363 21.55 0.76 -8.59
C PRO A 363 22.14 -0.64 -8.78
N PRO A 364 22.13 -1.19 -10.01
CA PRO A 364 22.66 -2.53 -10.22
C PRO A 364 24.00 -2.57 -9.51
N ALA A 365 24.12 -3.46 -8.52
CA ALA A 365 25.30 -3.52 -7.68
C ALA A 365 26.50 -3.41 -8.62
N PRO A 366 27.44 -2.47 -8.38
CA PRO A 366 28.54 -2.23 -9.31
C PRO A 366 29.12 -3.59 -9.68
N ALA A 367 29.21 -3.89 -10.98
CA ALA A 367 29.49 -5.23 -11.47
C ALA A 367 30.65 -5.83 -10.68
N VAL A 368 30.35 -6.75 -9.77
CA VAL A 368 31.33 -7.32 -8.87
C VAL A 368 32.24 -8.18 -9.74
N VAL A 369 33.50 -7.79 -9.88
CA VAL A 369 34.49 -8.59 -10.58
C VAL A 369 34.86 -9.75 -9.64
N PRO A 370 34.58 -11.02 -10.00
CA PRO A 370 34.91 -12.14 -9.13
C PRO A 370 36.40 -12.13 -8.80
N GLY A 371 36.72 -12.15 -7.51
CA GLY A 371 38.08 -12.09 -6.97
C GLY A 371 38.67 -10.70 -6.73
N ASP A 372 37.98 -9.61 -7.10
CA ASP A 372 38.37 -8.22 -6.80
C ASP A 372 37.78 -7.79 -5.45
N ILE A 373 38.50 -8.07 -4.37
CA ILE A 373 38.05 -7.84 -2.99
C ILE A 373 38.36 -6.40 -2.55
N ASN A 374 39.40 -5.76 -3.11
CA ASN A 374 39.75 -4.39 -2.78
C ASN A 374 38.95 -3.35 -3.60
N GLY A 375 38.28 -3.77 -4.68
CA GLY A 375 37.42 -2.95 -5.53
C GLY A 375 38.17 -2.07 -6.52
N ASP A 376 39.42 -2.42 -6.88
CA ASP A 376 40.26 -1.62 -7.78
C ASP A 376 40.03 -1.92 -9.28
N GLY A 377 39.12 -2.85 -9.57
CA GLY A 377 38.74 -3.30 -10.91
C GLY A 377 39.62 -4.43 -11.46
N LYS A 378 40.55 -4.98 -10.67
CA LYS A 378 41.47 -6.06 -11.07
C LYS A 378 41.59 -7.11 -9.97
N VAL A 379 41.91 -8.34 -10.37
CA VAL A 379 42.24 -9.41 -9.42
C VAL A 379 43.76 -9.47 -9.25
N GLY A 380 44.25 -9.11 -8.07
CA GLY A 380 45.68 -9.02 -7.74
C GLY A 380 46.05 -9.64 -6.40
N ILE A 381 47.34 -9.58 -6.07
CA ILE A 381 47.87 -10.08 -4.79
C ILE A 381 47.24 -9.40 -3.56
N PRO A 382 46.89 -8.09 -3.60
CA PRO A 382 46.15 -7.47 -2.51
C PRO A 382 44.82 -8.17 -2.20
N ASP A 383 44.08 -8.64 -3.21
CA ASP A 383 42.82 -9.35 -3.03
C ASP A 383 43.00 -10.70 -2.37
N ALA A 384 43.98 -11.48 -2.81
CA ALA A 384 44.33 -12.75 -2.17
C ALA A 384 44.76 -12.56 -0.70
N THR A 385 45.40 -11.42 -0.40
CA THR A 385 45.82 -11.07 0.97
C THR A 385 44.61 -10.73 1.84
N LEU A 386 43.67 -9.94 1.32
CA LEU A 386 42.41 -9.62 2.01
C LEU A 386 41.54 -10.86 2.20
N ALA A 387 41.39 -11.69 1.16
CA ALA A 387 40.70 -12.98 1.22
C ALA A 387 41.27 -13.86 2.34
N LEU A 388 42.61 -13.94 2.45
CA LEU A 388 43.25 -14.75 3.48
C LEU A 388 42.97 -14.19 4.88
N GLN A 389 43.04 -12.87 5.06
CA GLN A 389 42.72 -12.23 6.34
C GLN A 389 41.26 -12.49 6.75
N MET A 390 40.34 -12.49 5.80
CA MET A 390 38.94 -12.82 6.03
C MET A 390 38.73 -14.30 6.36
N ALA A 391 39.34 -15.20 5.59
CA ALA A 391 39.23 -16.65 5.78
C ALA A 391 39.79 -17.13 7.12
N VAL A 392 40.82 -16.45 7.65
CA VAL A 392 41.38 -16.75 8.99
C VAL A 392 40.75 -15.91 10.11
N GLY A 393 39.68 -15.16 9.82
CA GLY A 393 38.91 -14.40 10.81
C GLY A 393 39.60 -13.15 11.37
N LYS A 394 40.68 -12.67 10.74
CA LYS A 394 41.34 -11.42 11.12
C LYS A 394 40.59 -10.18 10.67
N LEU A 395 39.74 -10.32 9.65
CA LEU A 395 38.91 -9.24 9.11
C LEU A 395 37.52 -9.79 8.79
N GLN A 396 36.47 -9.02 9.06
CA GLN A 396 35.11 -9.41 8.68
C GLN A 396 34.80 -8.80 7.31
N PRO A 397 34.36 -9.61 6.32
CA PRO A 397 34.07 -9.11 4.98
C PRO A 397 32.85 -8.18 5.00
N THR A 398 32.92 -7.10 4.23
CA THR A 398 31.72 -6.34 3.85
C THR A 398 30.86 -7.15 2.87
N PRO A 399 29.57 -6.82 2.67
CA PRO A 399 28.73 -7.51 1.68
C PRO A 399 29.30 -7.51 0.25
N ALA A 400 29.93 -6.42 -0.17
CA ALA A 400 30.58 -6.32 -1.48
C ALA A 400 31.80 -7.25 -1.59
N GLN A 401 32.62 -7.30 -0.53
CA GLN A 401 33.78 -8.20 -0.46
C GLN A 401 33.36 -9.66 -0.41
N LEU A 402 32.28 -9.97 0.30
CA LEU A 402 31.69 -11.31 0.33
C LEU A 402 31.22 -11.72 -1.06
N ALA A 403 30.51 -10.83 -1.77
CA ALA A 403 30.05 -11.08 -3.13
C ALA A 403 31.21 -11.27 -4.13
N ALA A 404 32.33 -10.56 -3.94
CA ALA A 404 33.52 -10.68 -4.79
C ALA A 404 34.38 -11.89 -4.44
N GLY A 405 34.51 -12.20 -3.15
CA GLY A 405 35.47 -13.15 -2.59
C GLY A 405 34.93 -14.55 -2.35
N ASP A 406 33.61 -14.75 -2.27
CA ASP A 406 32.98 -16.09 -2.16
C ASP A 406 32.84 -16.70 -3.56
N ILE A 407 33.93 -17.24 -4.08
CA ILE A 407 34.01 -17.77 -5.44
C ILE A 407 33.18 -19.04 -5.59
N ASN A 408 33.12 -19.86 -4.53
CA ASN A 408 32.39 -21.12 -4.54
C ASN A 408 30.92 -21.00 -4.10
N LYS A 409 30.48 -19.80 -3.70
CA LYS A 409 29.09 -19.45 -3.31
C LYS A 409 28.59 -20.21 -2.09
N ASN A 410 29.45 -20.47 -1.10
CA ASN A 410 29.06 -21.15 0.14
C ASN A 410 28.63 -20.21 1.27
N GLY A 411 28.57 -18.90 1.01
CA GLY A 411 28.12 -17.86 1.94
C GLY A 411 29.23 -17.27 2.81
N LYS A 412 30.50 -17.59 2.57
CA LYS A 412 31.67 -17.08 3.31
C LYS A 412 32.89 -17.03 2.40
N ILE A 413 33.88 -16.21 2.75
CA ILE A 413 35.20 -16.24 2.10
C ILE A 413 36.07 -17.19 2.91
N ASP A 414 36.41 -18.36 2.35
CA ASP A 414 37.23 -19.36 3.02
C ASP A 414 38.47 -19.79 2.21
N ILE A 415 39.27 -20.71 2.76
CA ILE A 415 40.56 -21.10 2.17
C ILE A 415 40.46 -21.60 0.72
N PRO A 416 39.43 -22.39 0.35
CA PRO A 416 39.11 -22.66 -1.06
C PRO A 416 39.05 -21.41 -1.95
N ASP A 417 38.35 -20.36 -1.52
CA ASP A 417 38.25 -19.12 -2.29
C ASP A 417 39.59 -18.40 -2.40
N VAL A 418 40.32 -18.28 -1.28
CA VAL A 418 41.67 -17.68 -1.24
C VAL A 418 42.58 -18.33 -2.26
N THR A 419 42.53 -19.66 -2.37
CA THR A 419 43.38 -20.41 -3.29
C THR A 419 43.06 -20.07 -4.75
N VAL A 420 41.77 -19.96 -5.08
CA VAL A 420 41.30 -19.63 -6.42
C VAL A 420 41.64 -18.19 -6.78
N ILE A 421 41.44 -17.25 -5.87
CA ILE A 421 41.76 -15.82 -6.04
C ILE A 421 43.26 -15.62 -6.20
N LEU A 422 44.09 -16.30 -5.38
CA LEU A 422 45.55 -16.22 -5.51
C LEU A 422 46.02 -16.75 -6.87
N ARG A 423 45.47 -17.89 -7.33
CA ARG A 423 45.80 -18.45 -8.65
C ARG A 423 45.40 -17.51 -9.78
N ALA A 424 44.26 -16.82 -9.64
CA ALA A 424 43.83 -15.82 -10.59
C ALA A 424 44.75 -14.58 -10.59
N ALA A 425 45.12 -14.08 -9.41
CA ALA A 425 46.03 -12.95 -9.23
C ALA A 425 47.42 -13.16 -9.85
N VAL A 426 47.91 -14.41 -9.89
CA VAL A 426 49.19 -14.77 -10.53
C VAL A 426 49.04 -15.28 -11.97
N GLY A 427 47.83 -15.21 -12.56
CA GLY A 427 47.58 -15.59 -13.95
C GLY A 427 47.55 -17.11 -14.23
N LEU A 428 47.43 -17.94 -13.19
CA LEU A 428 47.34 -19.40 -13.30
C LEU A 428 45.91 -19.91 -13.51
N GLN A 429 44.91 -19.03 -13.38
CA GLN A 429 43.49 -19.35 -13.53
C GLN A 429 42.72 -18.11 -13.99
N LYS A 430 41.66 -18.32 -14.78
CA LYS A 430 40.67 -17.26 -15.05
C LYS A 430 39.45 -17.49 -14.18
N LEU A 431 38.93 -16.42 -13.61
CA LEU A 431 37.62 -16.41 -12.96
C LEU A 431 36.60 -16.03 -14.02
N SER A 432 35.55 -16.83 -14.16
CA SER A 432 34.51 -16.70 -15.19
C SER A 432 33.15 -16.56 -14.56
#